data_AF-A0A7J3XEM5-F1
#
_entry.id   AF-A0A7J3XEM5-F1
#
_cell.length_a   1.000
_cell.length_b   1.000
_cell.length_c   1.000
_cell.angle_alpha   90.00
_cell.angle_beta   90.00
_cell.angle_gamma   90.00
#
_symmetry.space_group_name_H-M   'P 1'
#
loop_
_entity.id
_entity.type
_entity.pdbx_description
1 polymer ?
#
loop_
_entity_poly.entity_id
_entity_poly.type
_entity_poly.pdbx_seq_one_letter_code
_entity_poly.pdbx_strand_id
1 'polypeptide(L)'
;MVSFTEWLFEDLLRIPAYMISGNLFQDLLYLIFLPSVVLLFFLHYVAANFVPETKKKWRTLVSVAFYLLMIQLGWYGPFAAFAVNYMILFLVIAAFVFFVTRFIQPKESREIGVAIGKVVGRTRRIKDLEEEKRFYEAKLQEARAMYQQAISAQVPQAAQEWAAAIRSYEEKIREIERELKRLKRII
;
A
#
# COMPACT_ATOMS: atom_id res chain seq x y z
N MET A 1 7.81 -42.68 -25.63
CA MET A 1 7.64 -41.38 -26.31
C MET A 1 6.85 -40.52 -25.36
N VAL A 2 7.38 -39.36 -24.97
CA VAL A 2 6.61 -38.37 -24.20
C VAL A 2 5.49 -37.87 -25.11
N SER A 3 4.25 -37.87 -24.62
CA SER A 3 3.13 -37.33 -25.39
C SER A 3 3.31 -35.82 -25.55
N PHE A 4 2.86 -35.25 -26.68
CA PHE A 4 2.92 -33.80 -26.91
C PHE A 4 2.27 -33.01 -25.76
N THR A 5 1.22 -33.57 -25.17
CA THR A 5 0.52 -33.01 -24.01
C THR A 5 1.39 -32.97 -22.76
N GLU A 6 2.08 -34.06 -22.41
CA GLU A 6 2.99 -34.08 -21.26
C GLU A 6 4.13 -33.06 -21.44
N TRP A 7 4.74 -33.02 -22.63
CA TRP A 7 5.77 -32.04 -22.93
C TRP A 7 5.26 -30.59 -22.81
N LEU A 8 4.06 -30.30 -23.34
CA LEU A 8 3.48 -28.96 -23.28
C LEU A 8 3.14 -28.54 -21.85
N PHE A 9 2.43 -29.38 -21.10
CA PHE A 9 1.92 -29.00 -19.78
C PHE A 9 3.00 -29.11 -18.70
N GLU A 10 3.83 -30.15 -18.70
CA GLU A 10 4.80 -30.40 -17.63
C GLU A 10 6.15 -29.72 -17.91
N ASP A 11 6.71 -29.88 -19.12
CA ASP A 11 8.05 -29.37 -19.42
C ASP A 11 8.04 -27.87 -19.75
N LEU A 12 7.12 -27.44 -20.63
CA LEU A 12 7.06 -26.04 -21.07
C LEU A 12 6.34 -25.14 -20.06
N LEU A 13 5.14 -25.52 -19.64
CA LEU A 13 4.29 -24.68 -18.79
C LEU A 13 4.47 -24.93 -17.28
N ARG A 14 5.13 -26.03 -16.90
CA ARG A 14 5.34 -26.46 -15.51
C ARG A 14 4.05 -26.56 -14.69
N ILE A 15 2.97 -27.02 -15.33
CA ILE A 15 1.68 -27.23 -14.68
C ILE A 15 1.70 -28.60 -13.99
N PRO A 16 1.40 -28.67 -12.68
CA PRO A 16 1.27 -29.92 -11.96
C PRO A 16 0.26 -30.90 -12.59
N ALA A 17 0.67 -32.17 -12.71
CA ALA A 17 -0.13 -33.24 -13.32
C ALA A 17 -1.54 -33.41 -12.70
N TYR A 18 -1.70 -33.14 -11.39
CA TYR A 18 -2.99 -33.27 -10.72
C TYR A 18 -4.06 -32.28 -11.19
N MET A 19 -3.69 -31.23 -11.94
CA MET A 19 -4.63 -30.27 -12.51
C MET A 19 -5.08 -30.64 -13.93
N ILE A 20 -4.41 -31.59 -14.57
CA ILE A 20 -4.72 -32.03 -15.92
C ILE A 20 -5.91 -32.99 -15.84
N SER A 21 -7.03 -32.62 -16.44
CA SER A 21 -8.26 -33.43 -16.42
C SER A 21 -8.22 -34.60 -17.40
N GLY A 22 -7.30 -34.56 -18.37
CA GLY A 22 -7.21 -35.52 -19.47
C GLY A 22 -8.12 -35.15 -20.65
N ASN A 23 -8.98 -34.14 -20.49
CA ASN A 23 -9.72 -33.53 -21.59
C ASN A 23 -8.93 -32.34 -22.13
N LEU A 24 -8.24 -32.55 -23.25
CA LEU A 24 -7.39 -31.54 -23.87
C LEU A 24 -8.09 -30.18 -24.06
N PHE A 25 -9.35 -30.17 -24.50
CA PHE A 25 -10.07 -28.91 -24.72
C PHE A 25 -10.30 -28.15 -23.42
N GLN A 26 -10.70 -28.87 -22.37
CA GLN A 26 -10.90 -28.31 -21.04
C GLN A 26 -9.58 -27.79 -20.46
N ASP A 27 -8.51 -28.59 -20.57
CA ASP A 27 -7.19 -28.25 -20.07
C ASP A 27 -6.61 -27.02 -20.79
N LEU A 28 -6.74 -26.94 -22.12
CA LEU A 28 -6.35 -25.75 -22.88
C LEU A 28 -7.14 -24.50 -22.46
N LEU A 29 -8.43 -24.63 -22.19
CA LEU A 29 -9.27 -23.49 -21.84
C LEU A 29 -8.99 -22.99 -20.41
N TYR A 30 -8.97 -23.90 -19.43
CA TYR A 30 -8.84 -23.54 -18.02
C TYR A 30 -7.40 -23.38 -17.55
N LEU A 31 -6.45 -24.14 -18.10
CA LEU A 31 -5.04 -24.10 -17.66
C LEU A 31 -4.19 -23.19 -18.54
N ILE A 32 -4.59 -22.94 -19.79
CA ILE A 32 -3.85 -22.06 -20.71
C ILE A 32 -4.58 -20.73 -20.95
N PHE A 33 -5.72 -20.78 -21.62
CA PHE A 33 -6.37 -19.57 -22.11
C PHE A 33 -6.75 -18.61 -20.98
N LEU A 34 -7.45 -19.11 -19.97
CA LEU A 34 -8.00 -18.27 -18.91
C LEU A 34 -6.90 -17.64 -18.02
N PRO A 35 -5.89 -18.37 -17.51
CA PRO A 35 -4.80 -17.77 -16.76
C PRO A 35 -3.98 -16.80 -17.61
N SER A 36 -3.75 -17.09 -18.90
CA SER A 36 -3.02 -16.18 -19.78
C SER A 36 -3.72 -14.85 -19.98
N VAL A 37 -5.05 -14.85 -20.13
CA VAL A 37 -5.85 -13.61 -20.25
C VAL A 37 -5.73 -12.78 -18.97
N VAL A 38 -5.92 -13.40 -17.81
CA VAL A 38 -5.79 -12.72 -16.50
C VAL A 38 -4.37 -12.17 -16.32
N LEU A 39 -3.35 -12.97 -16.64
CA LEU A 39 -1.95 -12.57 -16.52
C LEU A 39 -1.63 -11.40 -17.44
N LEU A 40 -2.08 -11.41 -18.68
CA LEU A 40 -1.86 -10.31 -19.64
C LEU A 40 -2.55 -9.02 -19.19
N PHE A 41 -3.77 -9.08 -18.66
CA PHE A 41 -4.42 -7.90 -18.09
C PHE A 41 -3.65 -7.35 -16.89
N PHE A 42 -3.20 -8.23 -15.99
CA PHE A 42 -2.39 -7.86 -14.84
C PHE A 42 -1.08 -7.20 -15.27
N LEU A 43 -0.33 -7.82 -16.20
CA LEU A 43 0.93 -7.28 -16.71
C LEU A 43 0.74 -5.95 -17.42
N HIS A 44 -0.34 -5.79 -18.19
CA HIS A 44 -0.67 -4.51 -18.84
C HIS A 44 -1.00 -3.41 -17.85
N TYR A 45 -1.68 -3.75 -16.76
CA TYR A 45 -1.94 -2.82 -15.66
C TYR A 45 -0.64 -2.44 -14.94
N VAL A 46 0.21 -3.41 -14.61
CA VAL A 46 1.51 -3.17 -13.97
C VAL A 46 2.41 -2.32 -14.86
N ALA A 47 2.47 -2.62 -16.17
CA ALA A 47 3.24 -1.87 -17.15
C ALA A 47 2.76 -0.41 -17.29
N ALA A 48 1.51 -0.09 -16.95
CA ALA A 48 1.02 1.28 -16.94
C ALA A 48 1.69 2.15 -15.88
N ASN A 49 2.21 1.55 -14.80
CA ASN A 49 2.96 2.28 -13.77
C ASN A 49 4.38 2.64 -14.21
N PHE A 50 4.94 1.91 -15.19
CA PHE A 50 6.31 2.12 -15.68
C PHE A 50 6.37 2.88 -17.00
N VAL A 51 5.35 2.73 -17.86
CA VAL A 51 5.30 3.34 -19.18
C VAL A 51 4.27 4.47 -19.18
N PRO A 52 4.69 5.72 -19.44
CA PRO A 52 3.80 6.87 -19.52
C PRO A 52 2.66 6.66 -20.54
N GLU A 53 1.48 7.22 -20.26
CA GLU A 53 0.28 7.05 -21.09
C GLU A 53 0.47 7.46 -22.57
N THR A 54 1.37 8.41 -22.82
CA THR A 54 1.74 8.89 -24.17
C THR A 54 2.33 7.79 -25.06
N LYS A 55 2.83 6.69 -24.46
CA LYS A 55 3.46 5.56 -25.17
C LYS A 55 2.66 4.26 -25.02
N LYS A 56 1.34 4.31 -25.18
CA LYS A 56 0.43 3.14 -25.05
C LYS A 56 0.87 1.89 -25.81
N LYS A 57 1.45 2.02 -27.01
CA LYS A 57 1.98 0.88 -27.80
C LYS A 57 3.15 0.16 -27.11
N TRP A 58 4.04 0.93 -26.48
CA TRP A 58 5.18 0.38 -25.72
C TRP A 58 4.70 -0.39 -24.49
N ARG A 59 3.61 0.05 -23.86
CA ARG A 59 3.02 -0.66 -22.72
C ARG A 59 2.61 -2.08 -23.09
N THR A 60 1.92 -2.26 -24.22
CA THR A 60 1.54 -3.60 -24.70
C THR A 60 2.78 -4.45 -24.99
N LEU A 61 3.79 -3.88 -25.65
CA LEU A 61 5.01 -4.61 -26.00
C LEU A 61 5.78 -5.06 -24.76
N VAL A 62 5.91 -4.19 -23.76
CA VAL A 62 6.51 -4.51 -22.46
C VAL A 62 5.72 -5.62 -21.76
N SER A 63 4.39 -5.55 -21.77
CA SER A 63 3.53 -6.56 -21.13
C SER A 63 3.70 -7.94 -21.77
N VAL A 64 3.74 -8.01 -23.09
CA VAL A 64 3.97 -9.28 -23.82
C VAL A 64 5.38 -9.80 -23.57
N ALA A 65 6.39 -8.93 -23.54
CA ALA A 65 7.77 -9.33 -23.24
C ALA A 65 7.88 -9.94 -21.83
N PHE A 66 7.27 -9.31 -20.82
CA PHE A 66 7.22 -9.86 -19.46
C PHE A 66 6.44 -11.18 -19.39
N TYR A 67 5.35 -11.30 -20.13
CA TYR A 67 4.57 -12.54 -20.21
C TYR A 67 5.43 -13.71 -20.72
N LEU A 68 6.17 -13.50 -21.82
CA LEU A 68 7.07 -14.51 -22.37
C LEU A 68 8.19 -14.87 -21.39
N LEU A 69 8.74 -13.87 -20.70
CA LEU A 69 9.78 -14.07 -19.69
C LEU A 69 9.26 -14.92 -18.51
N MET A 70 8.02 -14.68 -18.06
CA MET A 70 7.39 -15.51 -17.02
C MET A 70 7.19 -16.96 -17.44
N ILE A 71 6.79 -17.20 -18.70
CA ILE A 71 6.71 -18.56 -19.24
C ILE A 71 8.10 -19.20 -19.24
N GLN A 72 9.11 -18.51 -19.78
CA GLN A 72 10.46 -19.02 -19.87
C GLN A 72 11.06 -19.37 -18.50
N LEU A 73 10.80 -18.56 -17.47
CA LEU A 73 11.23 -18.84 -16.10
C LEU A 73 10.41 -19.94 -15.41
N GLY A 74 9.32 -20.42 -16.02
CA GLY A 74 8.45 -21.44 -15.44
C GLY A 74 7.54 -20.91 -14.34
N TRP A 75 7.30 -19.59 -14.28
CA TRP A 75 6.37 -18.97 -13.32
C TRP A 75 4.91 -19.12 -13.75
N TYR A 76 4.68 -19.57 -14.98
CA TYR A 76 3.36 -19.76 -15.53
C TYR A 76 2.54 -20.81 -14.76
N GLY A 77 3.08 -22.01 -14.54
CA GLY A 77 2.38 -23.10 -13.86
C GLY A 77 1.84 -22.73 -12.47
N PRO A 78 2.66 -22.17 -11.55
CA PRO A 78 2.19 -21.68 -10.26
C PRO A 78 1.10 -20.60 -10.38
N PHE A 79 1.24 -19.70 -11.36
CA PHE A 79 0.23 -18.66 -11.61
C PHE A 79 -1.08 -19.25 -12.16
N ALA A 80 -1.00 -20.23 -13.07
CA ALA A 80 -2.16 -20.92 -13.61
C ALA A 80 -2.93 -21.65 -12.52
N ALA A 81 -2.24 -22.37 -11.64
CA ALA A 81 -2.83 -23.00 -10.46
C ALA A 81 -3.58 -21.99 -9.58
N PHE A 82 -2.92 -20.85 -9.31
CA PHE A 82 -3.52 -19.76 -8.54
C PHE A 82 -4.77 -19.19 -9.25
N ALA A 83 -4.67 -18.88 -10.54
CA ALA A 83 -5.74 -18.26 -11.31
C ALA A 83 -7.00 -19.16 -11.37
N VAL A 84 -6.81 -20.48 -11.55
CA VAL A 84 -7.92 -21.44 -11.56
C VAL A 84 -8.58 -21.54 -10.19
N ASN A 85 -7.79 -21.69 -9.12
CA ASN A 85 -8.33 -21.83 -7.76
C ASN A 85 -9.07 -20.58 -7.26
N TYR A 86 -8.67 -19.39 -7.71
CA TYR A 86 -9.26 -18.12 -7.29
C TYR A 86 -10.11 -17.44 -8.38
N MET A 87 -10.48 -18.17 -9.44
CA MET A 87 -11.26 -17.62 -10.56
C MET A 87 -12.57 -16.98 -10.11
N ILE A 88 -13.25 -17.59 -9.13
CA ILE A 88 -14.50 -17.06 -8.56
C ILE A 88 -14.25 -15.70 -7.88
N LEU A 89 -13.16 -15.57 -7.12
CA LEU A 89 -12.79 -14.27 -6.52
C LEU A 89 -12.50 -13.22 -7.60
N PHE A 90 -11.79 -13.60 -8.67
CA PHE A 90 -11.55 -12.68 -9.78
C PHE A 90 -12.85 -12.22 -10.45
N LEU A 91 -13.83 -13.10 -10.64
CA LEU A 91 -15.15 -12.74 -11.15
C LEU A 91 -15.90 -11.80 -10.20
N VAL A 92 -15.87 -12.07 -8.90
CA VAL A 92 -16.50 -11.20 -7.89
C VAL A 92 -15.85 -9.82 -7.87
N ILE A 93 -14.51 -9.76 -7.89
CA ILE A 93 -13.76 -8.50 -7.93
C ILE A 93 -14.04 -7.76 -9.24
N ALA A 94 -14.01 -8.44 -10.39
CA ALA A 94 -14.28 -7.85 -11.68
C ALA A 94 -15.71 -7.30 -11.76
N ALA A 95 -16.70 -8.05 -11.25
CA ALA A 95 -18.06 -7.58 -11.13
C ALA A 95 -18.13 -6.34 -10.22
N PHE A 96 -17.55 -6.39 -9.03
CA PHE A 96 -17.52 -5.26 -8.11
C PHE A 96 -16.87 -4.02 -8.75
N VAL A 97 -15.70 -4.15 -9.36
CA VAL A 97 -15.01 -3.06 -10.08
C VAL A 97 -15.88 -2.54 -11.22
N PHE A 98 -16.54 -3.42 -11.98
CA PHE A 98 -17.46 -3.01 -13.04
C PHE A 98 -18.63 -2.20 -12.48
N PHE A 99 -19.28 -2.66 -11.42
CA PHE A 99 -20.37 -1.92 -10.76
C PHE A 99 -19.86 -0.57 -10.20
N VAL A 100 -18.76 -0.55 -9.46
CA VAL A 100 -18.17 0.68 -8.92
C VAL A 100 -17.84 1.67 -10.04
N THR A 101 -17.14 1.24 -11.09
CA THR A 101 -16.76 2.12 -12.21
C THR A 101 -17.94 2.55 -13.08
N ARG A 102 -18.99 1.74 -13.18
CA ARG A 102 -20.19 2.05 -13.96
C ARG A 102 -21.12 3.02 -13.25
N PHE A 103 -21.23 2.91 -11.93
CA PHE A 103 -22.16 3.69 -11.11
C PHE A 103 -21.52 4.93 -10.47
N ILE A 104 -20.20 4.92 -10.20
CA ILE A 104 -19.48 6.09 -9.66
C ILE A 104 -18.80 6.82 -10.82
N GLN A 105 -19.34 7.98 -11.22
CA GLN A 105 -18.75 8.79 -12.27
C GLN A 105 -17.37 9.33 -11.82
N PRO A 106 -16.35 9.36 -12.71
CA PRO A 106 -14.96 9.72 -12.36
C PRO A 106 -14.76 11.17 -11.89
N LYS A 107 -15.81 12.01 -11.88
CA LYS A 107 -15.74 13.37 -11.32
C LYS A 107 -15.80 13.38 -9.78
N GLU A 108 -16.55 12.45 -9.16
CA GLU A 108 -16.69 12.37 -7.69
C GLU A 108 -15.54 11.57 -7.03
N SER A 109 -14.88 10.67 -7.75
CA SER A 109 -13.81 9.83 -7.19
C SER A 109 -12.54 10.61 -6.81
N ARG A 110 -12.25 11.73 -7.48
CA ARG A 110 -11.18 12.66 -7.06
C ARG A 110 -11.51 13.33 -5.73
N GLU A 111 -12.76 13.70 -5.49
CA GLU A 111 -13.18 14.34 -4.24
C GLU A 111 -13.17 13.35 -3.08
N ILE A 112 -13.60 12.11 -3.30
CA ILE A 112 -13.54 11.03 -2.30
C ILE A 112 -12.08 10.67 -1.96
N GLY A 113 -11.20 10.57 -2.97
CA GLY A 113 -9.77 10.32 -2.74
C GLY A 113 -9.08 11.44 -1.97
N VAL A 114 -9.43 12.71 -2.25
CA VAL A 114 -8.94 13.87 -1.51
C VAL A 114 -9.52 13.91 -0.09
N ALA A 115 -10.78 13.52 0.11
CA ALA A 115 -11.40 13.44 1.43
C ALA A 115 -10.72 12.36 2.31
N ILE A 116 -10.52 11.16 1.77
CA ILE A 116 -9.81 10.07 2.46
C ILE A 116 -8.36 10.48 2.76
N GLY A 117 -7.65 11.08 1.80
CA GLY A 117 -6.29 11.58 1.99
C GLY A 117 -6.19 12.66 3.08
N LYS A 118 -7.18 13.58 3.15
CA LYS A 118 -7.26 14.60 4.21
C LYS A 118 -7.51 13.98 5.58
N VAL A 119 -8.35 12.95 5.67
CA VAL A 119 -8.62 12.25 6.95
C VAL A 119 -7.37 11.49 7.41
N VAL A 120 -6.73 10.70 6.54
CA VAL A 120 -5.51 9.95 6.88
C VAL A 120 -4.36 10.89 7.25
N GLY A 121 -4.16 11.98 6.49
CA GLY A 121 -3.15 13.00 6.79
C GLY A 121 -3.39 13.70 8.14
N ARG A 122 -4.65 13.97 8.49
CA ARG A 122 -5.02 14.55 9.80
C ARG A 122 -4.77 13.57 10.94
N THR A 123 -5.12 12.29 10.80
CA THR A 123 -4.87 11.27 11.83
C THR A 123 -3.37 11.13 12.09
N ARG A 124 -2.54 11.13 11.04
CA ARG A 124 -1.09 11.12 11.18
C ARG A 124 -0.57 12.37 11.90
N ARG A 125 -1.05 13.56 11.50
CA ARG A 125 -0.67 14.82 12.14
C ARG A 125 -1.06 14.88 13.63
N ILE A 126 -2.23 14.34 14.00
CA ILE A 126 -2.65 14.22 15.40
C ILE A 126 -1.66 13.34 16.18
N LYS A 127 -1.26 12.20 15.60
CA LYS A 127 -0.29 11.30 16.23
C LYS A 127 1.07 11.98 16.41
N ASP A 128 1.56 12.67 15.38
CA ASP A 128 2.83 13.40 15.43
C ASP A 128 2.81 14.48 16.54
N LEU A 129 1.71 15.23 16.66
CA LEU A 129 1.53 16.24 17.71
C LEU A 129 1.42 15.63 19.11
N GLU A 130 0.80 14.45 19.25
CA GLU A 130 0.76 13.74 20.53
C GLU A 130 2.14 13.24 20.96
N GLU A 131 2.97 12.78 20.02
CA GLU A 131 4.36 12.41 20.28
C GLU A 131 5.22 13.63 20.65
N GLU A 132 5.06 14.75 19.92
CA GLU A 132 5.76 16.00 20.22
C GLU A 132 5.36 16.55 21.60
N LYS A 133 4.08 16.45 21.97
CA LYS A 133 3.61 16.81 23.32
C LYS A 133 4.33 16.01 24.40
N ARG A 134 4.40 14.68 24.26
CA ARG A 134 5.07 13.80 25.23
C ARG A 134 6.55 14.14 25.36
N PHE A 135 7.21 14.48 24.27
CA PHE A 135 8.60 14.91 24.27
C PHE A 135 8.80 16.19 25.11
N TYR A 136 7.95 17.20 24.94
CA TYR A 136 8.05 18.44 25.73
C TYR A 136 7.61 18.26 27.19
N GLU A 137 6.65 17.39 27.48
CA GLU A 137 6.28 17.03 28.85
C GLU A 137 7.46 16.39 29.60
N ALA A 138 8.20 15.48 28.95
CA ALA A 138 9.42 14.90 29.52
C ALA A 138 10.51 15.97 29.76
N LYS A 139 10.74 16.86 28.77
CA LYS A 139 11.69 17.97 28.92
C LYS A 139 11.32 18.95 30.02
N LEU A 140 10.03 19.22 30.20
CA LEU A 140 9.53 20.06 31.29
C LEU A 140 9.81 19.42 32.66
N GLN A 141 9.62 18.11 32.78
CA GLN A 141 9.91 17.38 34.01
C GLN A 141 11.40 17.39 34.35
N GLU A 142 12.27 17.17 33.35
CA GLU A 142 13.73 17.30 33.47
C GLU A 142 14.13 18.72 33.93
N ALA A 143 13.61 19.75 33.27
CA ALA A 143 13.92 21.14 33.58
C ALA A 143 13.47 21.53 35.00
N ARG A 144 12.33 21.03 35.48
CA ARG A 144 11.85 21.24 36.84
C ARG A 144 12.76 20.58 37.88
N ALA A 145 13.25 19.38 37.61
CA ALA A 145 14.22 18.72 38.48
C ALA A 145 15.54 19.51 38.57
N MET A 146 16.07 19.96 37.42
CA MET A 146 17.28 20.77 37.37
C MET A 146 17.11 22.14 38.05
N TYR A 147 15.94 22.77 37.92
CA TYR A 147 15.60 24.01 38.62
C TYR A 147 15.63 23.83 40.14
N GLN A 148 15.00 22.77 40.66
CA GLN A 148 15.03 22.45 42.09
C GLN A 148 16.46 22.18 42.58
N GLN A 149 17.25 21.46 41.79
CA GLN A 149 18.66 21.21 42.10
C GLN A 149 19.46 22.53 42.17
N ALA A 150 19.28 23.42 41.19
CA ALA A 150 19.95 24.72 41.15
C ALA A 150 19.57 25.62 42.35
N ILE A 151 18.30 25.60 42.77
CA ILE A 151 17.87 26.29 44.00
C ILE A 151 18.57 25.69 45.22
N SER A 152 18.59 24.36 45.34
CA SER A 152 19.20 23.69 46.49
C SER A 152 20.71 23.93 46.58
N ALA A 153 21.38 24.02 45.43
CA ALA A 153 22.80 24.34 45.32
C ALA A 153 23.11 25.85 45.44
N GLN A 154 22.08 26.70 45.61
CA GLN A 154 22.19 28.16 45.70
C GLN A 154 22.90 28.80 44.50
N VAL A 155 22.65 28.31 43.29
CA VAL A 155 23.21 28.87 42.04
C VAL A 155 22.12 29.67 41.32
N PRO A 156 21.96 30.98 41.61
CA PRO A 156 20.83 31.78 41.13
C PRO A 156 20.82 31.98 39.60
N GLN A 157 21.99 32.02 38.95
CA GLN A 157 22.08 32.13 37.49
C GLN A 157 21.47 30.89 36.79
N ALA A 158 21.89 29.69 37.20
CA ALA A 158 21.34 28.45 36.66
C ALA A 158 19.83 28.33 36.94
N ALA A 159 19.37 28.74 38.13
CA ALA A 159 17.94 28.74 38.44
C ALA A 159 17.13 29.66 37.51
N GLN A 160 17.66 30.84 37.15
CA GLN A 160 16.99 31.74 36.20
C GLN A 160 16.91 31.15 34.79
N GLU A 161 17.97 30.50 34.32
CA GLU A 161 18.00 29.82 33.01
C GLU A 161 16.96 28.70 32.93
N TRP A 162 16.91 27.83 33.94
CA TRP A 162 15.93 26.76 34.00
C TRP A 162 14.49 27.29 34.13
N ALA A 163 14.27 28.39 34.86
CA ALA A 163 12.96 29.05 34.92
C ALA A 163 12.52 29.65 33.57
N ALA A 164 13.45 30.10 32.73
CA ALA A 164 13.15 30.54 31.37
C ALA A 164 12.82 29.34 30.46
N ALA A 165 13.59 28.25 30.56
CA ALA A 165 13.34 27.02 29.81
C ALA A 165 11.97 26.39 30.14
N ILE A 166 11.60 26.33 31.43
CA ILE A 166 10.29 25.86 31.88
C ILE A 166 9.16 26.65 31.22
N ARG A 167 9.26 27.99 31.21
CA ARG A 167 8.24 28.85 30.57
C ARG A 167 8.12 28.58 29.07
N SER A 168 9.25 28.41 28.37
CA SER A 168 9.27 28.08 26.94
C SER A 168 8.60 26.72 26.65
N TYR A 169 8.89 25.69 27.44
CA TYR A 169 8.25 24.38 27.28
C TYR A 169 6.75 24.40 27.59
N GLU A 170 6.33 25.11 28.64
CA GLU A 170 4.91 25.28 28.95
C GLU A 170 4.16 26.00 27.83
N GLU A 171 4.76 27.00 27.20
CA GLU A 171 4.17 27.71 26.07
C GLU A 171 3.99 26.80 24.85
N LYS A 172 5.02 26.02 24.50
CA LYS A 172 4.95 25.04 23.40
C LYS A 172 3.89 23.96 23.64
N ILE A 173 3.80 23.43 24.86
CA ILE A 173 2.77 22.44 25.20
C ILE A 173 1.38 23.04 25.00
N ARG A 174 1.14 24.29 25.44
CA ARG A 174 -0.15 24.97 25.23
C ARG A 174 -0.45 25.25 23.76
N GLU A 175 0.56 25.48 22.93
CA GLU A 175 0.38 25.62 21.47
C GLU A 175 -0.05 24.29 20.84
N ILE A 176 0.65 23.20 21.16
CA ILE A 176 0.33 21.85 20.68
C ILE A 176 -1.09 21.43 21.13
N GLU A 177 -1.46 21.71 22.38
CA GLU A 177 -2.82 21.41 22.88
C GLU A 177 -3.91 22.19 22.14
N ARG A 178 -3.64 23.46 21.79
CA ARG A 178 -4.56 24.27 20.97
C ARG A 178 -4.71 23.70 19.57
N GLU A 179 -3.61 23.24 18.95
CA GLU A 179 -3.64 22.61 17.62
C GLU A 179 -4.37 21.27 17.65
N LEU A 180 -4.08 20.40 18.64
CA LEU A 180 -4.80 19.15 18.86
C LEU A 180 -6.30 19.38 19.06
N LYS A 181 -6.68 20.37 19.87
CA LYS A 181 -8.10 20.71 20.10
C LYS A 181 -8.79 21.20 18.83
N ARG A 182 -8.09 21.96 17.98
CA ARG A 182 -8.61 22.39 16.65
C ARG A 182 -8.80 21.20 15.73
N LEU A 183 -7.82 20.29 15.66
CA LEU A 183 -7.89 19.11 14.79
C LEU A 183 -8.95 18.10 15.26
N LYS A 184 -9.14 17.93 16.57
CA LYS A 184 -10.14 17.02 17.15
C LYS A 184 -11.57 17.56 17.12
N ARG A 185 -11.79 18.88 17.11
CA ARG A 185 -13.14 19.50 17.05
C ARG A 185 -13.88 19.30 15.72
N ILE A 186 -13.16 18.90 14.68
CA ILE A 186 -13.70 18.74 13.32
C ILE A 186 -14.06 17.26 13.05
N ILE A 187 -13.89 16.40 14.05
CA ILE A 187 -14.33 14.99 14.07
C ILE A 187 -15.68 14.96 14.78
#